data_AF-A0A5B2ZA58-F1
#
_entry.id   AF-A0A5B2ZA58-F1
#
_cell.length_a   1.000
_cell.length_b   1.000
_cell.length_c   1.000
_cell.angle_alpha   90.00
_cell.angle_beta   90.00
_cell.angle_gamma   90.00
#
_symmetry.space_group_name_H-M   'P 1'
#
loop_
_entity.id
_entity.type
_entity.pdbx_description
1 polymer ?
#
loop_
_entity_poly.entity_id
_entity_poly.type
_entity_poly.pdbx_seq_one_letter_code
_entity_poly.pdbx_strand_id
1 'polypeptide(L)'
;MLIIMLIAAVIGVLIGALILKFVIKLLEKFSPSYGKSILVVILSFVLGFIVNIVLTMLLMGGGAAMDPTDPGAAAALGGASLLVMGLSIVASVLIYAFVINLLVKRPDGSAFGFGRALLNALVYMIVMVVLGLIIGIIFGIVFGAAMMGAAGMG
;
A
#
# COMPACT_ATOMS: atom_id res chain seq x y z
N MET A 1 15.51 3.12 -18.65
CA MET A 1 14.64 3.58 -17.55
C MET A 1 13.45 2.64 -17.30
N LEU A 2 12.63 2.32 -18.31
CA LEU A 2 11.46 1.42 -18.16
C LEU A 2 11.79 0.02 -17.64
N ILE A 3 12.87 -0.60 -18.13
CA ILE A 3 13.29 -1.94 -17.69
C ILE A 3 13.66 -1.96 -16.19
N ILE A 4 14.36 -0.93 -15.70
CA ILE A 4 14.75 -0.81 -14.29
C ILE A 4 13.51 -0.67 -13.41
N MET A 5 12.53 0.14 -13.83
CA MET A 5 11.25 0.30 -13.11
C MET A 5 10.45 -1.00 -13.06
N LEU A 6 10.42 -1.76 -14.16
CA LEU A 6 9.76 -3.07 -14.20
C LEU A 6 10.42 -4.05 -13.21
N ILE A 7 11.76 -4.12 -13.21
CA ILE A 7 12.51 -5.00 -12.29
C ILE A 7 12.22 -4.62 -10.85
N ALA A 8 12.27 -3.33 -10.52
CA ALA A 8 11.97 -2.85 -9.16
C ALA A 8 10.53 -3.20 -8.74
N ALA A 9 9.56 -3.03 -9.63
CA ALA A 9 8.17 -3.39 -9.37
C ALA A 9 8.01 -4.90 -9.12
N VAL A 10 8.64 -5.75 -9.92
CA VAL A 10 8.62 -7.21 -9.74
C VAL A 10 9.23 -7.60 -8.40
N ILE A 11 10.41 -7.06 -8.06
CA ILE A 11 11.06 -7.31 -6.77
C ILE A 11 10.16 -6.87 -5.61
N GLY A 12 9.54 -5.68 -5.71
CA GLY A 12 8.61 -5.18 -4.70
C GLY A 12 7.42 -6.11 -4.48
N VAL A 13 6.83 -6.64 -5.55
CA VAL A 13 5.72 -7.62 -5.47
C VAL A 13 6.19 -8.92 -4.80
N LEU A 14 7.37 -9.43 -5.18
CA LEU A 14 7.92 -10.66 -4.59
C LEU A 14 8.20 -10.50 -3.09
N ILE A 15 8.85 -9.40 -2.70
CA ILE A 15 9.12 -9.08 -1.29
C ILE A 15 7.80 -8.89 -0.52
N GLY A 16 6.84 -8.14 -1.09
CA GLY A 16 5.53 -7.95 -0.50
C GLY A 16 4.80 -9.27 -0.25
N ALA A 17 4.88 -10.21 -1.19
CA ALA A 17 4.28 -11.54 -1.05
C ALA A 17 4.96 -12.39 0.03
N LEU A 18 6.29 -12.29 0.16
CA LEU A 18 7.04 -12.97 1.22
C LEU A 18 6.65 -12.43 2.61
N ILE A 19 6.52 -11.11 2.74
CA ILE A 19 6.11 -10.47 3.99
C ILE A 19 4.70 -10.90 4.35
N LEU A 20 3.75 -10.89 3.40
CA LEU A 20 2.39 -11.33 3.64
C LEU A 20 2.34 -12.80 4.11
N LYS A 21 3.10 -13.68 3.45
CA LYS A 21 3.23 -15.08 3.86
C LYS A 21 3.77 -15.21 5.29
N PHE A 22 4.77 -14.41 5.65
CA PHE A 22 5.33 -14.39 7.00
C PHE A 22 4.31 -13.92 8.03
N VAL A 23 3.57 -12.85 7.74
CA VAL A 23 2.52 -12.30 8.62
C VAL A 23 1.43 -13.34 8.88
N ILE A 24 0.93 -13.98 7.83
CA ILE A 24 -0.10 -15.02 7.97
C ILE A 24 0.47 -16.20 8.77
N LYS A 25 1.71 -16.63 8.51
CA LYS A 25 2.34 -17.70 9.30
C LYS A 25 2.47 -17.34 10.78
N LEU A 26 2.77 -16.08 11.09
CA LEU A 26 2.95 -15.59 12.45
C LEU A 26 1.61 -15.55 13.21
N LEU A 27 0.55 -15.06 12.58
CA LEU A 27 -0.76 -14.88 13.22
C LEU A 27 -1.60 -16.17 13.23
N GLU A 28 -1.49 -16.97 12.18
CA GLU A 28 -2.40 -18.09 11.93
C GLU A 28 -1.77 -19.46 12.16
N LYS A 29 -0.45 -19.51 12.38
CA LYS A 29 0.35 -20.73 12.54
C LYS A 29 0.34 -21.68 11.32
N PHE A 30 -0.28 -21.29 10.21
CA PHE A 30 -0.20 -21.98 8.93
C PHE A 30 0.32 -21.04 7.84
N SER A 31 0.97 -21.62 6.83
CA SER A 31 1.59 -20.87 5.74
C SER A 31 0.77 -21.03 4.45
N PRO A 32 0.17 -19.98 3.89
CA PRO A 32 -0.40 -20.05 2.55
C PRO A 32 0.70 -20.31 1.51
N SER A 33 0.31 -20.85 0.35
CA SER A 33 1.25 -21.02 -0.76
C SER A 33 1.75 -19.65 -1.24
N TYR A 34 3.02 -19.62 -1.66
CA TYR A 34 3.64 -18.36 -2.10
C TYR A 34 2.91 -17.73 -3.29
N GLY A 35 2.44 -18.55 -4.23
CA GLY A 35 1.62 -18.10 -5.37
C GLY A 35 0.33 -17.40 -4.95
N LYS A 36 -0.36 -17.88 -3.89
CA LYS A 36 -1.53 -17.18 -3.35
C LYS A 36 -1.17 -15.83 -2.76
N SER A 37 -0.02 -15.72 -2.10
CA SER A 37 0.45 -14.45 -1.53
C SER A 37 0.81 -13.44 -2.62
N ILE A 38 1.43 -13.90 -3.72
CA ILE A 38 1.66 -13.06 -4.90
C ILE A 38 0.34 -12.56 -5.49
N LEU A 39 -0.63 -13.45 -5.68
CA LEU A 39 -1.93 -13.07 -6.21
C LEU A 39 -2.64 -12.05 -5.32
N VAL A 40 -2.54 -12.18 -4.00
CA VAL A 40 -3.10 -11.18 -3.07
C VAL A 40 -2.47 -9.81 -3.31
N VAL A 41 -1.13 -9.73 -3.41
CA VAL A 41 -0.43 -8.46 -3.61
C VAL A 41 -0.79 -7.84 -4.97
N ILE A 42 -0.80 -8.65 -6.05
CA ILE A 42 -1.14 -8.18 -7.40
C ILE A 42 -2.58 -7.70 -7.46
N LEU A 43 -3.55 -8.47 -6.94
CA LEU A 43 -4.96 -8.06 -6.96
C LEU A 43 -5.21 -6.84 -6.10
N SER A 44 -4.55 -6.74 -4.94
CA SER A 44 -4.66 -5.57 -4.07
C SER A 44 -4.09 -4.33 -4.75
N PHE A 45 -3.01 -4.46 -5.52
CA PHE A 45 -2.46 -3.39 -6.35
C PHE A 45 -3.46 -2.93 -7.42
N VAL A 46 -4.06 -3.87 -8.16
CA VAL A 46 -5.05 -3.54 -9.21
C VAL A 46 -6.29 -2.87 -8.61
N LEU A 47 -6.84 -3.42 -7.52
CA LEU A 47 -8.00 -2.84 -6.83
C LEU A 47 -7.68 -1.48 -6.23
N GLY A 48 -6.50 -1.33 -5.61
CA GLY A 48 -6.03 -0.06 -5.07
C GLY A 48 -5.87 1.00 -6.15
N PHE A 49 -5.36 0.62 -7.32
CA PHE A 49 -5.25 1.51 -8.48
C PHE A 49 -6.64 1.99 -8.96
N ILE A 50 -7.60 1.07 -9.10
CA ILE A 50 -8.98 1.40 -9.48
C ILE A 50 -9.61 2.34 -8.45
N VAL A 51 -9.47 2.05 -7.16
CA VAL A 51 -10.01 2.92 -6.10
C VAL A 51 -9.37 4.30 -6.13
N ASN A 52 -8.05 4.41 -6.32
CA ASN A 52 -7.40 5.72 -6.42
C ASN A 52 -7.84 6.51 -7.66
N ILE A 53 -8.07 5.86 -8.81
CA ILE A 53 -8.66 6.51 -9.98
C ILE A 53 -10.04 7.07 -9.63
N VAL A 54 -10.91 6.23 -9.04
CA VAL A 54 -12.27 6.64 -8.69
C VAL A 54 -12.26 7.80 -7.68
N LEU A 55 -11.42 7.74 -6.65
CA LEU A 55 -11.26 8.82 -5.67
C LEU A 55 -10.75 10.12 -6.33
N THR A 56 -9.80 10.02 -7.25
CA THR A 56 -9.28 11.18 -7.97
C THR A 56 -10.33 11.79 -8.91
N MET A 57 -11.10 10.96 -9.61
CA MET A 57 -12.20 11.41 -10.46
C MET A 57 -13.31 12.08 -9.64
N LEU A 58 -13.62 11.56 -8.45
CA LEU A 58 -14.56 12.21 -7.52
C LEU A 58 -14.04 13.56 -7.04
N LEU A 59 -12.73 13.67 -6.72
CA LEU A 59 -12.12 14.92 -6.28
C LEU A 59 -12.08 15.96 -7.41
N MET A 60 -11.68 15.58 -8.62
CA MET A 60 -11.67 16.47 -9.78
C MET A 60 -13.09 16.86 -10.22
N GLY A 61 -14.04 15.92 -10.16
CA GLY A 61 -15.45 16.19 -10.44
C GLY A 61 -16.10 17.13 -9.42
N GLY A 62 -15.68 17.08 -8.15
CA GLY A 62 -16.11 18.01 -7.10
C GLY A 62 -15.45 19.39 -7.20
N GLY A 63 -14.16 19.44 -7.57
CA GLY A 63 -13.42 20.70 -7.72
C GLY A 63 -13.77 21.49 -8.98
N ALA A 64 -14.21 20.82 -10.06
CA ALA A 64 -14.62 21.49 -11.30
C ALA A 64 -15.90 22.33 -11.17
N ALA A 65 -16.67 22.16 -10.08
CA ALA A 65 -17.86 22.96 -9.78
C ALA A 65 -17.58 24.17 -8.88
N MET A 66 -16.34 24.37 -8.42
CA MET A 66 -15.98 25.46 -7.52
C MET A 66 -15.44 26.67 -8.30
N ASP A 67 -15.91 27.86 -7.94
CA ASP A 67 -15.42 29.14 -8.47
C ASP A 67 -13.94 29.33 -8.10
N PRO A 68 -13.03 29.45 -9.08
CA PRO A 68 -11.60 29.60 -8.84
C PRO A 68 -11.21 30.94 -8.18
N THR A 69 -12.15 31.89 -8.05
CA THR A 69 -11.91 33.20 -7.43
C THR A 69 -12.29 33.28 -5.95
N ASP A 70 -12.92 32.25 -5.39
CA ASP A 70 -13.33 32.22 -3.98
C ASP A 70 -12.22 31.67 -3.05
N PRO A 71 -11.71 32.46 -2.09
CA PRO A 71 -10.76 31.98 -1.07
C PRO A 71 -11.28 30.79 -0.24
N GLY A 72 -12.60 30.66 -0.09
CA GLY A 72 -13.25 29.53 0.57
C GLY A 72 -13.12 28.21 -0.19
N ALA A 73 -13.03 28.27 -1.53
CA ALA A 73 -12.86 27.09 -2.38
C ALA A 73 -11.46 26.45 -2.20
N ALA A 74 -10.42 27.25 -2.00
CA ALA A 74 -9.07 26.77 -1.74
C ALA A 74 -8.97 26.01 -0.38
N ALA A 75 -9.65 26.52 0.65
CA ALA A 75 -9.73 25.84 1.95
C ALA A 75 -10.55 24.54 1.87
N ALA A 76 -11.63 24.54 1.09
CA ALA A 76 -12.45 23.35 0.85
C ALA A 76 -11.68 22.26 0.07
N LEU A 77 -10.88 22.66 -0.93
CA LEU A 77 -10.03 21.73 -1.69
C LEU A 77 -8.91 21.14 -0.81
N GLY A 78 -8.31 21.95 0.06
CA GLY A 78 -7.34 21.51 1.06
C GLY A 78 -7.93 20.52 2.07
N GLY A 79 -9.12 20.79 2.62
CA GLY A 79 -9.83 19.86 3.49
C GLY A 79 -10.25 18.56 2.78
N ALA A 80 -10.70 18.65 1.53
CA ALA A 80 -11.04 17.49 0.72
C ALA A 80 -9.82 16.58 0.46
N SER A 81 -8.62 17.15 0.29
CA SER A 81 -7.38 16.38 0.15
C SER A 81 -7.09 15.50 1.36
N LEU A 82 -7.30 16.01 2.58
CA LEU A 82 -7.11 15.26 3.82
C LEU A 82 -8.13 14.13 3.95
N LEU A 83 -9.38 14.37 3.56
CA LEU A 83 -10.42 13.34 3.54
C LEU A 83 -10.09 12.24 2.52
N VAL A 84 -9.60 12.59 1.34
CA VAL A 84 -9.17 11.62 0.31
C VAL A 84 -7.99 10.79 0.80
N MET A 85 -7.01 11.40 1.48
CA MET A 85 -5.91 10.66 2.10
C MET A 85 -6.40 9.66 3.15
N GLY A 86 -7.31 10.09 4.04
CA GLY A 86 -7.91 9.24 5.06
C GLY A 86 -8.71 8.08 4.46
N LEU A 87 -9.54 8.36 3.45
CA LEU A 87 -10.32 7.33 2.75
C LEU A 87 -9.42 6.34 2.00
N SER A 88 -8.33 6.81 1.39
CA SER A 88 -7.38 5.96 0.67
C SER A 88 -6.69 4.97 1.60
N ILE A 89 -6.30 5.40 2.82
CA ILE A 89 -5.72 4.51 3.82
C ILE A 89 -6.74 3.44 4.24
N VAL A 90 -7.95 3.83 4.61
CA VAL A 90 -8.99 2.88 5.03
C VAL A 90 -9.32 1.91 3.90
N ALA A 91 -9.51 2.42 2.68
CA ALA A 91 -9.78 1.60 1.51
C ALA A 91 -8.64 0.61 1.25
N SER A 92 -7.38 1.02 1.38
CA SER A 92 -6.24 0.12 1.19
C SER A 92 -6.27 -1.06 2.16
N VAL A 93 -6.54 -0.82 3.46
CA VAL A 93 -6.67 -1.89 4.46
C VAL A 93 -7.81 -2.84 4.08
N LEU A 94 -8.97 -2.28 3.72
CA LEU A 94 -10.16 -3.06 3.39
C LEU A 94 -9.96 -3.90 2.12
N ILE A 95 -9.28 -3.37 1.10
CA ILE A 95 -8.92 -4.08 -0.12
C ILE A 95 -8.03 -5.27 0.23
N TYR A 96 -6.95 -5.07 0.99
CA TYR A 96 -6.08 -6.17 1.40
C TYR A 96 -6.85 -7.21 2.22
N ALA A 97 -7.68 -6.79 3.17
CA ALA A 97 -8.51 -7.69 3.98
C ALA A 97 -9.48 -8.51 3.11
N PHE A 98 -10.14 -7.86 2.15
CA PHE A 98 -11.05 -8.50 1.21
C PHE A 98 -10.34 -9.56 0.36
N VAL A 99 -9.18 -9.20 -0.22
CA VAL A 99 -8.41 -10.09 -1.10
C VAL A 99 -7.82 -11.27 -0.30
N ILE A 100 -7.33 -11.04 0.92
CA ILE A 100 -6.87 -12.10 1.83
C ILE A 100 -8.03 -13.06 2.14
N ASN A 101 -9.19 -12.54 2.53
CA ASN A 101 -10.36 -13.37 2.84
C ASN A 101 -10.83 -14.21 1.65
N LEU A 102 -10.68 -13.69 0.43
CA LEU A 102 -11.10 -14.37 -0.80
C LEU A 102 -10.11 -15.48 -1.21
N LEU A 103 -8.80 -15.20 -1.16
CA LEU A 103 -7.77 -16.10 -1.69
C LEU A 103 -7.13 -17.04 -0.67
N VAL A 104 -7.02 -16.59 0.58
CA VAL A 104 -6.43 -17.35 1.67
C VAL A 104 -7.55 -18.12 2.37
N LYS A 105 -7.46 -19.44 2.32
CA LYS A 105 -8.37 -20.36 3.03
C LYS A 105 -7.59 -21.06 4.12
N ARG A 106 -8.27 -21.44 5.20
CA ARG A 106 -7.67 -22.24 6.27
C ARG A 106 -7.36 -23.66 5.77
N PRO A 107 -6.47 -24.40 6.45
CA PRO A 107 -6.10 -25.77 6.05
C PRO A 107 -7.28 -26.74 6.00
N ASP A 108 -8.31 -26.48 6.81
CA ASP A 108 -9.58 -27.22 6.86
C ASP A 108 -10.56 -26.85 5.72
N GLY A 109 -10.14 -25.98 4.80
CA GLY A 109 -10.97 -25.48 3.70
C GLY A 109 -12.01 -24.42 4.11
N SER A 110 -12.13 -24.12 5.40
CA SER A 110 -13.06 -23.12 5.92
C SER A 110 -12.66 -21.70 5.51
N ALA A 111 -13.66 -20.81 5.45
CA ALA A 111 -13.44 -19.40 5.18
C ALA A 111 -12.54 -18.81 6.28
N PHE A 112 -11.62 -17.94 5.87
CA PHE A 112 -10.69 -17.31 6.79
C PHE A 112 -11.38 -16.32 7.75
N GLY A 113 -12.49 -15.73 7.29
CA GLY A 113 -13.31 -14.79 8.04
C GLY A 113 -12.78 -13.36 7.93
N PHE A 114 -13.67 -12.40 7.65
CA PHE A 114 -13.26 -11.02 7.38
C PHE A 114 -12.54 -10.36 8.57
N GLY A 115 -12.99 -10.60 9.81
CA GLY A 115 -12.33 -10.04 11.00
C GLY A 115 -10.87 -10.49 11.16
N ARG A 116 -10.58 -11.75 10.82
CA ARG A 116 -9.21 -12.29 10.87
C ARG A 116 -8.39 -11.80 9.67
N ALA A 117 -9.01 -11.70 8.50
CA ALA A 117 -8.38 -11.11 7.32
C ALA A 117 -8.00 -9.64 7.54
N LEU A 118 -8.85 -8.88 8.25
CA LEU A 118 -8.60 -7.50 8.63
C LEU A 118 -7.39 -7.39 9.56
N LEU A 119 -7.29 -8.25 10.58
CA LEU A 119 -6.13 -8.29 11.46
C LEU A 119 -4.83 -8.59 10.68
N ASN A 120 -4.87 -9.56 9.78
CA ASN A 120 -3.72 -9.90 8.93
C ASN A 120 -3.34 -8.74 8.00
N ALA A 121 -4.32 -8.06 7.40
CA ALA A 121 -4.09 -6.88 6.55
C ALA A 121 -3.47 -5.71 7.33
N LEU A 122 -3.96 -5.45 8.55
CA LEU A 122 -3.42 -4.41 9.44
C LEU A 122 -1.97 -4.71 9.84
N VAL A 123 -1.68 -5.94 10.27
CA VAL A 123 -0.31 -6.32 10.65
C VAL A 123 0.61 -6.29 9.43
N TYR A 124 0.14 -6.72 8.26
CA TYR A 124 0.89 -6.58 7.01
C TYR A 124 1.25 -5.12 6.71
N MET A 125 0.28 -4.21 6.82
CA MET A 125 0.51 -2.78 6.62
C MET A 125 1.52 -2.23 7.63
N ILE A 126 1.39 -2.56 8.92
CA ILE A 126 2.34 -2.13 9.95
C ILE A 126 3.75 -2.62 9.62
N VAL A 127 3.92 -3.88 9.26
CA VAL A 127 5.23 -4.43 8.89
C VAL A 127 5.81 -3.72 7.67
N MET A 128 5.00 -3.46 6.64
CA MET A 128 5.45 -2.73 5.45
C MET A 128 5.87 -1.30 5.78
N VAL A 129 5.12 -0.59 6.63
CA VAL A 129 5.45 0.77 7.07
C VAL A 129 6.74 0.78 7.89
N VAL A 130 6.88 -0.13 8.85
CA VAL A 130 8.08 -0.24 9.70
C VAL A 130 9.31 -0.57 8.84
N LEU A 131 9.22 -1.56 7.95
CA LEU A 131 10.31 -1.91 7.05
C LEU A 131 10.64 -0.77 6.09
N GLY A 132 9.62 -0.09 5.55
CA GLY A 132 9.79 1.07 4.69
C GLY A 132 10.51 2.22 5.41
N LEU A 133 10.17 2.48 6.68
CA LEU A 133 10.85 3.47 7.51
C LEU A 133 12.30 3.09 7.77
N ILE A 134 12.57 1.84 8.16
CA ILE A 134 13.93 1.35 8.43
C ILE A 134 14.78 1.43 7.17
N ILE A 135 14.29 0.89 6.04
CA ILE A 135 14.99 0.93 4.75
C ILE A 135 15.18 2.39 4.31
N GLY A 136 14.15 3.22 4.43
CA GLY A 136 14.21 4.63 4.07
C GLY A 136 15.26 5.41 4.88
N ILE A 137 15.35 5.17 6.19
CA ILE A 137 16.39 5.77 7.04
C ILE A 137 17.77 5.26 6.65
N ILE A 138 17.95 3.95 6.45
CA ILE A 138 19.24 3.37 6.07
C ILE A 138 19.71 3.94 4.72
N PHE A 139 18.85 3.92 3.70
CA PHE A 139 19.17 4.50 2.40
C PHE A 139 19.39 6.01 2.51
N GLY A 140 18.60 6.72 3.31
CA GLY A 140 18.78 8.15 3.56
C GLY A 140 20.14 8.47 4.18
N ILE A 141 20.60 7.69 5.15
CA ILE A 141 21.94 7.86 5.75
C ILE A 141 23.04 7.46 4.76
N VAL A 142 22.90 6.33 4.07
CA VAL A 142 23.94 5.81 3.16
C VAL A 142 24.08 6.68 1.90
N PHE A 143 22.98 7.03 1.24
CA PHE A 143 23.00 7.94 0.09
C PHE A 143 23.20 9.39 0.50
N GLY A 144 22.66 9.84 1.64
CA GLY A 144 22.91 11.17 2.17
C GLY A 144 24.39 11.40 2.49
N ALA A 145 25.05 10.41 3.11
CA ALA A 145 26.49 10.45 3.36
C ALA A 145 27.31 10.33 2.07
N ALA A 146 26.91 9.50 1.11
CA ALA A 146 27.56 9.42 -0.19
C ALA A 146 27.46 10.73 -1.00
N MET A 147 26.30 11.42 -0.93
CA MET A 147 26.09 12.71 -1.58
C MET A 147 26.82 13.86 -0.86
N MET A 148 26.90 13.85 0.47
CA MET A 148 27.74 14.82 1.22
C MET A 148 29.22 14.59 0.95
N GLY A 149 29.67 13.33 0.87
CA GLY A 149 31.04 12.98 0.49
C GLY A 149 31.37 13.40 -0.95
N ALA A 150 30.43 13.26 -1.88
CA ALA A 150 30.59 13.74 -3.25
C ALA A 150 30.58 15.27 -3.37
N ALA A 151 29.82 15.97 -2.51
CA ALA A 151 29.77 17.44 -2.47
C ALA A 151 30.97 18.09 -1.75
N GLY A 152 31.65 17.36 -0.87
CA GLY A 152 32.90 17.79 -0.22
C GLY A 152 34.17 17.52 -1.03
N MET A 153 34.05 16.89 -2.20
CA MET A 153 35.15 16.66 -3.16
C MET A 153 35.04 17.55 -4.42
N GLY A 154 34.40 18.71 -4.29
CA GLY A 154 34.30 19.75 -5.32
C GLY A 154 35.06 21.01 -4.94
#